data_AF-Q2BCT9-F1
#
_entry.id   AF-Q2BCT9-F1
#
_cell.length_a   1.000
_cell.length_b   1.000
_cell.length_c   1.000
_cell.angle_alpha   90.00
_cell.angle_beta   90.00
_cell.angle_gamma   90.00
#
_symmetry.space_group_name_H-M   'P 1'
#
loop_
_entity.id
_entity.type
_entity.pdbx_description
1 polymer ?
#
loop_
_entity_poly.entity_id
_entity_poly.type
_entity_poly.pdbx_seq_one_letter_code
_entity_poly.pdbx_strand_id
1 'polypeptide(L)'
;MFQTLDGFLKLWNYEVHTTQKVLDQLTDESLSQEVTAQNWTLGRIAWHTATAIGVMASQTGLAFEAPAKDYPVPQSAKFISDIYQKASSALAHAVKEQWTDKTLSEEKDFFGQRMSNGQLLFFIIQHQIHHRGQMTILMRQAGLTVPGVYGPAKEEWAMMGMEAPQM
;
A
#
# COMPACT_ATOMS: atom_id res chain seq x y z
N MET A 1 -9.81 -14.29 8.78
CA MET A 1 -8.47 -14.76 8.42
C MET A 1 -8.56 -15.55 7.11
N PHE A 2 -7.65 -15.32 6.15
CA PHE A 2 -7.76 -15.92 4.81
C PHE A 2 -7.78 -17.45 4.90
N GLN A 3 -8.77 -18.07 4.26
CA GLN A 3 -8.91 -19.53 4.20
C GLN A 3 -8.24 -20.12 2.95
N THR A 4 -8.08 -19.31 1.90
CA THR A 4 -7.47 -19.71 0.64
C THR A 4 -6.56 -18.60 0.11
N LEU A 5 -5.54 -19.00 -0.66
CA LEU A 5 -4.66 -18.06 -1.36
C LEU A 5 -5.44 -17.20 -2.35
N ASP A 6 -6.44 -17.78 -3.04
CA ASP A 6 -7.32 -17.04 -3.95
C ASP A 6 -8.09 -15.92 -3.22
N GLY A 7 -8.59 -16.19 -2.02
CA GLY A 7 -9.27 -15.18 -1.20
C GLY A 7 -8.33 -14.02 -0.82
N PHE A 8 -7.08 -14.33 -0.47
CA PHE A 8 -6.04 -13.33 -0.26
C PHE A 8 -5.75 -12.53 -1.53
N LEU A 9 -5.45 -13.22 -2.65
CA LEU A 9 -5.03 -12.59 -3.90
C LEU A 9 -6.12 -11.66 -4.47
N LYS A 10 -7.40 -12.02 -4.33
CA LYS A 10 -8.52 -11.16 -4.72
C LYS A 10 -8.51 -9.84 -3.96
N LEU A 11 -8.40 -9.89 -2.63
CA LEU A 11 -8.36 -8.67 -1.82
C LEU A 11 -7.07 -7.90 -2.04
N TRP A 12 -5.93 -8.59 -2.11
CA TRP A 12 -4.62 -8.00 -2.40
C TRP A 12 -4.65 -7.19 -3.70
N ASN A 13 -5.15 -7.78 -4.79
CA ASN A 13 -5.21 -7.10 -6.09
C ASN A 13 -6.12 -5.87 -6.07
N TYR A 14 -7.27 -5.94 -5.39
CA TYR A 14 -8.15 -4.78 -5.21
C TYR A 14 -7.44 -3.64 -4.46
N GLU A 15 -6.78 -3.98 -3.36
CA GLU A 15 -6.11 -3.00 -2.51
C GLU A 15 -4.86 -2.42 -3.16
N VAL A 16 -4.11 -3.25 -3.89
CA VAL A 16 -2.95 -2.81 -4.68
C VAL A 16 -3.39 -1.85 -5.78
N HIS A 17 -4.42 -2.20 -6.56
CA HIS A 17 -4.95 -1.31 -7.60
C HIS A 17 -5.41 0.04 -7.04
N THR A 18 -6.10 0.02 -5.90
CA THR A 18 -6.57 1.23 -5.24
C THR A 18 -5.42 2.10 -4.74
N THR A 19 -4.36 1.48 -4.23
CA THR A 19 -3.15 2.21 -3.78
C THR A 19 -2.32 2.72 -4.96
N GLN A 20 -2.22 1.94 -6.03
CA GLN A 20 -1.53 2.31 -7.26
C GLN A 20 -2.13 3.60 -7.83
N LYS A 21 -3.47 3.70 -7.91
CA LYS A 21 -4.15 4.93 -8.35
C LYS A 21 -3.74 6.15 -7.53
N VAL A 22 -3.60 6.00 -6.21
CA VAL A 22 -3.18 7.08 -5.29
C VAL A 22 -1.74 7.49 -5.59
N LEU A 23 -0.83 6.53 -5.75
CA LEU A 23 0.57 6.79 -6.06
C LEU A 23 0.78 7.41 -7.45
N ASP A 24 -0.04 7.01 -8.43
CA ASP A 24 0.00 7.54 -9.80
C ASP A 24 -0.42 9.01 -9.89
N GLN A 25 -1.09 9.56 -8.88
CA GLN A 25 -1.45 10.98 -8.80
C GLN A 25 -0.34 11.84 -8.17
N LEU A 26 0.69 11.23 -7.58
CA LEU A 26 1.77 11.98 -6.94
C LEU A 26 2.67 12.64 -7.99
N THR A 27 3.13 13.84 -7.67
CA THR A 27 4.13 14.59 -8.43
C THR A 27 5.40 14.74 -7.59
N ASP A 28 6.54 14.98 -8.23
CA ASP A 28 7.81 15.20 -7.52
C ASP A 28 7.71 16.37 -6.52
N GLU A 29 6.96 17.43 -6.88
CA GLU A 29 6.67 18.57 -5.99
C GLU A 29 5.83 18.15 -4.77
N SER A 30 4.80 17.34 -4.97
CA SER A 30 3.94 16.91 -3.87
C SER A 30 4.66 16.09 -2.80
N LEU A 31 5.80 15.47 -3.14
CA LEU A 31 6.56 14.61 -2.22
C LEU A 31 7.07 15.37 -0.99
N SER A 32 7.23 16.70 -1.06
CA SER A 32 7.65 17.53 0.07
C SER A 32 6.49 17.94 0.98
N GLN A 33 5.23 17.62 0.67
CA GLN A 33 4.10 17.98 1.52
C GLN A 33 4.20 17.30 2.88
N GLU A 34 4.33 18.07 3.96
CA GLU A 34 4.48 17.57 5.32
C GLU A 34 3.13 17.35 6.00
N VAL A 35 3.05 16.36 6.91
CA VAL A 35 1.95 16.25 7.88
C VAL A 35 2.02 17.42 8.86
N THR A 36 3.20 17.61 9.44
CA THR A 36 3.61 18.78 10.24
C THR A 36 5.12 18.93 10.09
N ALA A 37 5.68 20.05 10.55
CA ALA A 37 7.12 20.30 10.53
C ALA A 37 7.98 19.32 11.37
N GLN A 38 7.37 18.43 12.17
CA GLN A 38 8.07 17.40 12.94
C GLN A 38 7.71 15.97 12.49
N ASN A 39 6.93 15.82 11.43
CA ASN A 39 6.44 14.53 10.95
C ASN A 39 6.86 14.26 9.51
N TRP A 40 6.51 13.07 9.01
CA TRP A 40 6.88 12.65 7.67
C TRP A 40 6.20 13.47 6.58
N THR A 41 6.87 13.51 5.43
CA THR A 41 6.30 14.04 4.19
C THR A 41 5.48 12.98 3.45
N LEU A 42 4.68 13.41 2.48
CA LEU A 42 3.96 12.56 1.54
C LEU A 42 4.89 11.57 0.84
N GLY A 43 6.06 12.03 0.37
CA GLY A 43 7.05 11.16 -0.24
C GLY A 43 7.60 10.09 0.71
N ARG A 44 7.81 10.44 1.99
CA ARG A 44 8.24 9.47 3.00
C ARG A 44 7.17 8.41 3.27
N ILE A 45 5.90 8.79 3.35
CA ILE A 45 4.78 7.85 3.54
C ILE A 45 4.59 6.96 2.30
N ALA A 46 4.67 7.53 1.10
CA ALA A 46 4.55 6.79 -0.16
C ALA A 46 5.67 5.76 -0.31
N TRP A 47 6.92 6.17 -0.06
CA TRP A 47 8.07 5.26 -0.13
C TRP A 47 8.04 4.19 0.96
N HIS A 48 7.68 4.56 2.20
CA HIS A 48 7.45 3.59 3.29
C HIS A 48 6.42 2.53 2.89
N THR A 49 5.32 2.94 2.27
CA THR A 49 4.28 2.02 1.78
C THR A 49 4.84 1.01 0.76
N ALA A 50 5.68 1.46 -0.18
CA ALA A 50 6.31 0.59 -1.17
C ALA A 50 7.31 -0.40 -0.54
N THR A 51 8.13 0.05 0.40
CA THR A 51 9.17 -0.78 1.03
C THR A 51 8.63 -1.74 2.06
N ALA A 52 7.54 -1.37 2.75
CA ALA A 52 6.99 -2.16 3.82
C ALA A 52 6.48 -3.54 3.35
N ILE A 53 6.13 -3.69 2.06
CA ILE A 53 5.76 -4.98 1.45
C ILE A 53 6.89 -6.01 1.64
N GLY A 54 8.10 -5.67 1.19
CA GLY A 54 9.27 -6.56 1.32
C GLY A 54 9.70 -6.75 2.77
N VAL A 55 9.72 -5.66 3.55
CA VAL A 55 10.13 -5.70 4.97
C VAL A 55 9.23 -6.62 5.78
N MET A 56 7.91 -6.47 5.68
CA MET A 56 6.98 -7.32 6.42
C MET A 56 6.98 -8.77 5.93
N ALA A 57 7.08 -8.99 4.61
CA ALA A 57 7.11 -10.33 4.05
C ALA A 57 8.46 -11.06 4.27
N SER A 58 9.54 -10.37 4.67
CA SER A 58 10.88 -10.97 4.79
C SER A 58 10.97 -12.19 5.73
N GLN A 59 10.13 -12.23 6.78
CA GLN A 59 10.09 -13.30 7.77
C GLN A 59 9.22 -14.50 7.34
N THR A 60 8.57 -14.41 6.19
CA THR A 60 7.64 -15.44 5.71
C THR A 60 8.36 -16.63 5.06
N GLY A 61 9.60 -16.43 4.63
CA GLY A 61 10.36 -17.37 3.80
C GLY A 61 10.04 -17.28 2.30
N LEU A 62 9.16 -16.36 1.89
CA LEU A 62 8.93 -16.05 0.47
C LEU A 62 10.16 -15.41 -0.15
N ALA A 63 10.57 -15.92 -1.31
CA ALA A 63 11.67 -15.36 -2.09
C ALA A 63 11.12 -14.49 -3.22
N PHE A 64 11.33 -13.18 -3.15
CA PHE A 64 11.01 -12.23 -4.22
C PHE A 64 11.80 -10.93 -4.07
N GLU A 65 11.90 -10.17 -5.16
CA GLU A 65 12.59 -8.88 -5.16
C GLU A 65 11.68 -7.76 -4.64
N ALA A 66 12.15 -7.04 -3.62
CA ALA A 66 11.52 -5.83 -3.11
C ALA A 66 12.59 -4.92 -2.47
N PRO A 67 12.37 -3.58 -2.45
CA PRO A 67 13.30 -2.68 -1.79
C PRO A 67 13.34 -2.95 -0.28
N ALA A 68 14.56 -3.07 0.26
CA ALA A 68 14.78 -3.43 1.67
C ALA A 68 14.94 -2.22 2.61
N LYS A 69 15.09 -1.00 2.07
CA LYS A 69 15.35 0.21 2.85
C LYS A 69 14.36 1.30 2.48
N ASP A 70 13.80 1.92 3.51
CA ASP A 70 12.90 3.06 3.36
C ASP A 70 13.64 4.41 3.31
N TYR A 71 14.98 4.44 3.46
CA TYR A 71 15.79 5.66 3.42
C TYR A 71 17.10 5.47 2.62
N PRO A 72 17.55 6.47 1.83
CA PRO A 72 16.90 7.77 1.56
C PRO A 72 15.61 7.64 0.75
N VAL A 73 14.74 8.64 0.85
CA VAL A 73 13.48 8.71 0.09
C VAL A 73 13.80 9.15 -1.35
N PRO A 74 13.33 8.43 -2.39
CA PRO A 74 13.49 8.85 -3.77
C PRO A 74 12.82 10.20 -4.05
N GLN A 75 13.42 11.01 -4.92
CA GLN A 75 12.86 12.32 -5.30
C GLN A 75 11.87 12.24 -6.47
N SER A 76 11.70 11.07 -7.09
CA SER A 76 10.78 10.87 -8.21
C SER A 76 9.53 10.12 -7.76
N ALA A 77 8.36 10.76 -7.90
CA ALA A 77 7.07 10.16 -7.60
C ALA A 77 6.79 8.96 -8.52
N LYS A 78 7.15 9.09 -9.80
CA LYS A 78 7.07 7.99 -10.77
C LYS A 78 7.91 6.79 -10.32
N PHE A 79 9.14 7.02 -9.86
CA PHE A 79 9.98 5.93 -9.38
C PHE A 79 9.35 5.20 -8.18
N ILE A 80 8.80 5.93 -7.22
CA ILE A 80 8.10 5.34 -6.06
C ILE A 80 6.90 4.51 -6.53
N SER A 81 6.10 5.05 -7.45
CA SER A 81 4.93 4.35 -8.01
C SER A 81 5.31 3.06 -8.75
N ASP A 82 6.34 3.12 -9.61
CA ASP A 82 6.81 1.96 -10.38
C ASP A 82 7.39 0.87 -9.46
N ILE A 83 8.09 1.25 -8.37
CA ILE A 83 8.63 0.28 -7.41
C ILE A 83 7.51 -0.36 -6.58
N TYR A 84 6.51 0.42 -6.16
CA TYR A 84 5.34 -0.14 -5.49
C TYR A 84 4.64 -1.19 -6.36
N GLN A 85 4.42 -0.89 -7.65
CA GLN A 85 3.83 -1.82 -8.61
C GLN A 85 4.63 -3.13 -8.70
N LYS A 86 5.96 -3.02 -8.82
CA LYS A 86 6.86 -4.18 -8.90
C LYS A 86 6.82 -5.02 -7.63
N ALA A 87 6.99 -4.40 -6.46
CA ALA A 87 7.03 -5.09 -5.18
C ALA A 87 5.69 -5.79 -4.86
N SER A 88 4.57 -5.13 -5.14
CA SER A 88 3.24 -5.69 -4.90
C SER A 88 2.91 -6.87 -5.83
N SER A 89 3.31 -6.77 -7.10
CA SER A 89 3.19 -7.87 -8.07
C SER A 89 4.10 -9.05 -7.70
N ALA A 90 5.33 -8.77 -7.26
CA ALA A 90 6.29 -9.78 -6.86
C ALA A 90 5.82 -10.56 -5.62
N LEU A 91 5.23 -9.90 -4.62
CA LEU A 91 4.63 -10.58 -3.48
C LEU A 91 3.47 -11.50 -3.92
N ALA A 92 2.55 -11.00 -4.76
CA ALA A 92 1.42 -11.80 -5.25
C ALA A 92 1.90 -13.05 -6.00
N HIS A 93 2.93 -12.89 -6.84
CA HIS A 93 3.54 -13.98 -7.58
C HIS A 93 4.18 -15.01 -6.64
N ALA A 94 5.00 -14.56 -5.69
CA ALA A 94 5.65 -15.43 -4.73
C ALA A 94 4.65 -16.23 -3.88
N VAL A 95 3.59 -15.59 -3.38
CA VAL A 95 2.52 -16.29 -2.64
C VAL A 95 1.87 -17.35 -3.54
N LYS A 96 1.57 -17.03 -4.79
CA LYS A 96 0.91 -17.97 -5.71
C LYS A 96 1.78 -19.17 -6.07
N GLU A 97 3.09 -18.97 -6.24
CA GLU A 97 4.00 -20.03 -6.69
C GLU A 97 4.59 -20.87 -5.56
N GLN A 98 4.83 -20.26 -4.40
CA GLN A 98 5.64 -20.87 -3.35
C GLN A 98 4.78 -21.43 -2.21
N TRP A 99 3.53 -20.97 -2.08
CA TRP A 99 2.64 -21.38 -0.99
C TRP A 99 1.46 -22.22 -1.46
N THR A 100 0.80 -22.84 -0.48
CA THR A 100 -0.52 -23.47 -0.63
C THR A 100 -1.47 -22.90 0.41
N ASP A 101 -2.77 -23.21 0.31
CA ASP A 101 -3.75 -22.79 1.32
C ASP A 101 -3.36 -23.22 2.74
N LYS A 102 -2.68 -24.36 2.90
CA LYS A 102 -2.20 -24.85 4.21
C LYS A 102 -1.15 -23.92 4.84
N THR A 103 -0.32 -23.30 4.02
CA THR A 103 0.76 -22.41 4.47
C THR A 103 0.21 -21.17 5.19
N LEU A 104 -1.03 -20.75 4.89
CA LEU A 104 -1.68 -19.61 5.55
C LEU A 104 -1.84 -19.80 7.06
N SER A 105 -1.97 -21.04 7.53
CA SER A 105 -2.19 -21.39 8.94
C SER A 105 -0.90 -21.63 9.71
N GLU A 106 0.26 -21.64 9.06
CA GLU A 106 1.55 -21.79 9.73
C GLU A 106 1.84 -20.56 10.60
N GLU A 107 2.16 -20.80 11.87
CA GLU A 107 2.53 -19.76 12.82
C GLU A 107 4.04 -19.54 12.86
N LYS A 108 4.45 -18.28 12.86
CA LYS A 108 5.84 -17.86 13.06
C LYS A 108 5.88 -16.65 14.00
N ASP A 109 7.07 -16.36 14.50
CA ASP A 109 7.30 -15.09 15.19
C ASP A 109 7.54 -14.00 14.14
N PHE A 110 6.66 -13.01 14.14
CA PHE A 110 6.77 -11.81 13.31
C PHE A 110 6.88 -10.61 14.25
N PHE A 111 8.04 -9.96 14.27
CA PHE A 111 8.30 -8.76 15.08
C PHE A 111 8.05 -8.97 16.59
N GLY A 112 8.38 -10.15 17.13
CA GLY A 112 8.17 -10.49 18.54
C GLY A 112 6.73 -10.89 18.87
N GLN A 113 5.87 -11.05 17.85
CA GLN A 113 4.50 -11.52 18.01
C GLN A 113 4.30 -12.80 17.22
N ARG A 114 3.73 -13.81 17.89
CA ARG A 114 3.35 -15.06 17.24
C ARG A 114 2.07 -14.87 16.45
N MET A 115 2.15 -15.02 15.13
CA MET A 115 1.00 -14.93 14.24
C MET A 115 1.16 -15.88 13.05
N SER A 116 0.04 -16.25 12.45
CA SER A 116 0.01 -17.06 11.23
C SER A 116 0.39 -16.24 10.00
N ASN A 117 0.88 -16.90 8.95
CA ASN A 117 1.18 -16.27 7.66
C ASN A 117 -0.02 -15.49 7.10
N GLY A 118 -1.23 -16.03 7.20
CA GLY A 118 -2.44 -15.32 6.77
C GLY A 118 -2.72 -14.06 7.59
N GLN A 119 -2.39 -14.05 8.89
CA GLN A 119 -2.56 -12.86 9.75
C GLN A 119 -1.58 -11.78 9.33
N LEU A 120 -0.35 -12.15 9.02
CA LEU A 120 0.63 -11.23 8.48
C LEU A 120 0.19 -10.65 7.14
N LEU A 121 -0.29 -11.48 6.20
CA LEU A 121 -0.79 -10.98 4.91
C LEU A 121 -1.95 -9.98 5.09
N PHE A 122 -2.84 -10.25 6.05
CA PHE A 122 -3.91 -9.31 6.41
C PHE A 122 -3.35 -8.02 7.03
N PHE A 123 -2.34 -8.12 7.89
CA PHE A 123 -1.65 -6.98 8.48
C PHE A 123 -0.97 -6.10 7.41
N ILE A 124 -0.32 -6.71 6.41
CA ILE A 124 0.29 -5.98 5.27
C ILE A 124 -0.77 -5.15 4.54
N ILE A 125 -1.94 -5.73 4.28
CA ILE A 125 -3.07 -5.02 3.66
C ILE A 125 -3.53 -3.86 4.55
N GLN A 126 -3.76 -4.09 5.85
CA GLN A 126 -4.20 -3.04 6.77
C GLN A 126 -3.18 -1.90 6.89
N HIS A 127 -1.89 -2.22 6.97
CA HIS A 127 -0.80 -1.26 7.02
C HIS A 127 -0.79 -0.35 5.78
N GLN A 128 -0.95 -0.92 4.59
CA GLN A 128 -1.11 -0.16 3.35
C GLN A 128 -2.36 0.71 3.36
N ILE A 129 -3.52 0.18 3.77
CA ILE A 129 -4.77 0.95 3.83
C ILE A 129 -4.61 2.15 4.76
N HIS A 130 -3.97 1.95 5.92
CA HIS A 130 -3.68 3.00 6.88
C HIS A 130 -2.84 4.13 6.26
N HIS A 131 -1.70 3.81 5.67
CA HIS A 131 -0.83 4.82 5.06
C HIS A 131 -1.42 5.43 3.79
N ARG A 132 -2.20 4.69 3.01
CA ARG A 132 -2.98 5.24 1.89
C ARG A 132 -3.97 6.29 2.38
N GLY A 133 -4.66 6.04 3.49
CA GLY A 133 -5.52 7.03 4.14
C GLY A 133 -4.77 8.31 4.47
N GLN A 134 -3.59 8.20 5.09
CA GLN A 134 -2.71 9.36 5.36
C GLN A 134 -2.34 10.12 4.09
N MET A 135 -1.92 9.40 3.02
CA MET A 135 -1.57 10.02 1.74
C MET A 135 -2.73 10.83 1.18
N THR A 136 -3.96 10.33 1.25
CA THR A 136 -5.12 11.06 0.68
C THR A 136 -5.37 12.43 1.33
N ILE A 137 -4.99 12.63 2.59
CA ILE A 137 -5.12 13.95 3.24
C ILE A 137 -4.00 14.88 2.78
N LEU A 138 -2.76 14.39 2.75
CA LEU A 138 -1.61 15.18 2.29
C LEU A 138 -1.75 15.57 0.82
N MET A 139 -2.26 14.68 -0.02
CA MET A 139 -2.55 14.99 -1.43
C MET A 139 -3.50 16.18 -1.56
N ARG A 140 -4.55 16.26 -0.73
CA ARG A 140 -5.47 17.41 -0.74
C ARG A 140 -4.78 18.69 -0.30
N GLN A 141 -3.92 18.63 0.72
CA GLN A 141 -3.13 19.77 1.17
C GLN A 141 -2.15 20.25 0.09
N ALA A 142 -1.59 19.32 -0.69
CA ALA A 142 -0.73 19.58 -1.84
C ALA A 142 -1.50 20.01 -3.11
N GLY A 143 -2.84 20.14 -3.05
CA GLY A 143 -3.67 20.54 -4.19
C GLY A 143 -3.83 19.48 -5.28
N LEU A 144 -3.52 18.21 -4.99
CA LEU A 144 -3.69 17.10 -5.93
C LEU A 144 -5.15 16.62 -5.98
N THR A 145 -5.58 16.14 -7.14
CA THR A 145 -6.80 15.34 -7.27
C THR A 145 -6.61 13.99 -6.57
N VAL A 146 -7.53 13.66 -5.66
CA VAL A 146 -7.49 12.38 -4.94
C VAL A 146 -8.45 11.40 -5.60
N PRO A 147 -8.01 10.18 -5.97
CA PRO A 147 -8.90 9.18 -6.53
C PRO A 147 -9.82 8.60 -5.44
N GLY A 148 -10.97 8.07 -5.83
CA GLY A 148 -11.88 7.37 -4.92
C GLY A 148 -11.24 6.14 -4.27
N VAL A 149 -11.44 6.01 -2.96
CA VAL A 149 -11.00 4.85 -2.15
C VAL A 149 -12.22 4.34 -1.39
N TYR A 150 -12.67 3.13 -1.72
CA TYR A 150 -13.92 2.51 -1.23
C TYR A 150 -15.22 3.25 -1.57
N GLY A 151 -15.13 4.32 -2.35
CA GLY A 151 -16.24 5.15 -2.78
C GLY A 151 -15.70 6.38 -3.53
N PRO A 152 -16.59 7.17 -4.16
CA PRO A 152 -16.17 8.32 -4.94
C PRO A 152 -15.50 9.40 -4.08
N ALA A 153 -14.37 9.93 -4.56
CA ALA A 153 -13.80 11.17 -4.01
C ALA A 153 -14.66 12.38 -4.38
N LYS A 154 -14.46 13.53 -3.71
CA LYS A 154 -15.21 14.78 -3.96
C LYS A 154 -15.26 15.13 -5.45
N GLU A 155 -14.14 15.00 -6.13
CA GLU A 155 -13.95 15.31 -7.55
C GLU A 155 -14.73 14.33 -8.45
N GLU A 156 -14.92 13.09 -8.00
CA GLU A 156 -15.63 12.04 -8.75
C GLU A 156 -17.15 12.16 -8.63
N TRP A 157 -17.69 12.71 -7.53
CA TRP A 157 -19.15 12.97 -7.39
C TRP A 157 -19.67 13.86 -8.54
N ALA A 158 -18.94 14.92 -8.85
CA ALA A 158 -19.27 15.81 -9.96
C ALA A 158 -19.28 15.09 -11.31
N MET A 159 -18.32 14.18 -11.54
CA MET A 159 -18.25 13.37 -12.77
C MET A 159 -19.37 12.34 -12.86
N MET A 160 -19.88 11.85 -11.72
CA MET A 160 -20.99 10.91 -11.65
C MET A 160 -22.37 11.58 -11.80
N GLY A 161 -22.43 12.92 -11.96
CA GLY A 161 -23.69 13.66 -12.08
C GLY A 161 -24.48 13.70 -10.77
N MET A 162 -23.82 13.45 -9.64
CA MET A 162 -24.42 13.41 -8.31
C MET A 162 -24.12 14.72 -7.58
N GLU A 163 -25.04 15.17 -6.71
CA GLU A 163 -24.78 16.31 -5.83
C GLU A 163 -23.67 15.95 -4.84
N ALA A 164 -22.62 16.77 -4.77
CA ALA A 164 -21.53 16.53 -3.84
C ALA A 164 -22.01 16.68 -2.38
N PRO A 165 -21.46 15.93 -1.41
CA PRO A 165 -21.78 16.10 0.00
C PRO A 165 -21.59 17.56 0.47
N GLN A 166 -22.46 18.02 1.37
CA GLN A 166 -22.31 19.33 2.01
C GLN A 166 -20.99 19.37 2.81
N MET A 167 -20.30 20.51 2.75
CA MET A 167 -19.00 20.75 3.37
C MET A 167 -19.13 21.45 4.71
#